data_AF-A0A0D0FYL4-F1
#
_entry.id   AF-A0A0D0FYL4-F1
#
_cell.length_a   1.000
_cell.length_b   1.000
_cell.length_c   1.000
_cell.angle_alpha   90.00
_cell.angle_beta   90.00
_cell.angle_gamma   90.00
#
_symmetry.space_group_name_H-M   'P 1'
#
loop_
_entity.id
_entity.type
_entity.pdbx_description
1 polymer ?
#
loop_
_entity_poly.entity_id
_entity_poly.type
_entity_poly.pdbx_seq_one_letter_code
_entity_poly.pdbx_strand_id
1 'polypeptide(L)' 'MADLKTEFSVEFEGETIPVIITEIENDEDSIFMVNIPGHQGFEIFLSEDDMWVTNDEVAVDEDFIFLIGDKFESLQP' A
#
# COMPACT_ATOMS: atom_id res chain seq x y z
N MET A 1 -10.74 -13.33 12.00
CA MET A 1 -9.61 -13.02 11.11
C MET A 1 -8.75 -11.98 11.79
N ALA A 2 -7.42 -12.04 11.65
CA ALA A 2 -6.51 -11.07 12.27
C ALA A 2 -6.01 -10.15 11.16
N ASP A 3 -6.15 -8.84 11.34
CA ASP A 3 -5.61 -7.87 10.39
C ASP A 3 -4.07 -7.98 10.43
N LEU A 4 -3.44 -8.29 9.30
CA LEU A 4 -1.98 -8.32 9.21
C LEU A 4 -1.48 -6.90 8.92
N LYS A 5 -0.63 -6.37 9.80
CA LYS A 5 -0.06 -5.03 9.65
C LYS A 5 1.42 -5.12 9.31
N THR A 6 1.79 -4.50 8.21
CA THR A 6 3.17 -4.39 7.75
C THR A 6 3.56 -2.91 7.76
N GLU A 7 4.51 -2.58 8.64
CA GLU A 7 5.04 -1.23 8.80
C GLU A 7 6.44 -1.15 8.17
N PHE A 8 6.64 -0.20 7.27
CA PHE A 8 7.93 0.02 6.62
C PHE A 8 8.12 1.50 6.25
N SER A 9 9.24 1.82 5.62
CA SER A 9 9.51 3.16 5.12
C SER A 9 10.05 3.08 3.70
N VAL A 10 9.66 4.05 2.90
CA VAL A 10 10.08 4.20 1.49
C VAL A 10 10.74 5.55 1.31
N GLU A 11 11.72 5.62 0.42
CA GLU A 11 12.38 6.87 0.05
C GLU A 11 11.78 7.38 -1.26
N PHE A 12 11.11 8.53 -1.21
CA PHE A 12 10.45 9.14 -2.37
C PHE A 12 10.81 10.62 -2.43
N GLU A 13 11.26 11.10 -3.59
CA GLU A 13 11.73 12.47 -3.80
C GLU A 13 12.81 12.97 -2.81
N GLY A 14 13.57 12.05 -2.21
CA GLY A 14 14.60 12.35 -1.20
C GLY A 14 14.07 12.52 0.23
N GLU A 15 12.79 12.23 0.46
CA GLU A 15 12.18 12.15 1.79
C GLU A 15 11.91 10.69 2.17
N THR A 16 12.12 10.36 3.45
CA THR A 16 11.76 9.03 3.99
C THR A 16 10.35 9.08 4.53
N ILE A 17 9.43 8.40 3.85
CA ILE A 17 8.01 8.38 4.17
C ILE A 17 7.67 7.06 4.89
N PRO A 18 7.15 7.11 6.13
CA PRO A 18 6.67 5.91 6.81
C PRO A 18 5.32 5.47 6.21
N VAL A 19 5.20 4.17 5.95
CA VAL A 19 4.03 3.56 5.32
C VAL A 19 3.58 2.38 6.17
N ILE A 20 2.27 2.28 6.38
CA ILE A 20 1.64 1.19 7.10
C ILE A 20 0.62 0.56 6.17
N ILE A 21 0.80 -0.71 5.83
CA ILE A 21 -0.19 -1.48 5.07
C ILE A 21 -0.90 -2.43 6.03
N THR A 22 -2.22 -2.34 6.04
CA THR A 22 -3.08 -3.27 6.77
C THR A 22 -3.78 -4.16 5.75
N GLU A 23 -3.46 -5.44 5.76
CA GLU A 23 -4.19 -6.46 5.03
C GLU A 23 -5.42 -6.89 5.84
N ILE A 24 -6.57 -6.74 5.22
CA ILE A 24 -7.89 -7.06 5.77
C ILE A 24 -8.44 -8.23 4.95
N GLU A 25 -8.28 -9.45 5.47
CA GLU A 25 -8.88 -10.65 4.89
C GLU A 25 -10.39 -10.67 5.18
N ASN A 26 -11.20 -10.58 4.13
CA ASN A 26 -12.62 -10.89 4.17
C ASN A 26 -12.87 -12.30 3.60
N ASP A 27 -14.08 -12.83 3.79
CA ASP A 27 -14.42 -14.23 3.43
C ASP A 27 -14.25 -14.57 1.94
N GLU A 28 -14.16 -13.57 1.06
CA GLU A 28 -14.00 -13.75 -0.39
C GLU A 28 -12.78 -13.01 -0.99
N ASP A 29 -12.24 -11.97 -0.34
CA ASP A 29 -11.18 -11.11 -0.88
C ASP A 29 -10.24 -10.54 0.21
N SER A 30 -9.00 -10.22 -0.16
CA SER A 30 -8.06 -9.46 0.69
C SER A 30 -8.02 -8.00 0.25
N ILE A 31 -8.24 -7.08 1.19
CA ILE A 31 -8.15 -5.64 0.98
C ILE A 31 -6.86 -5.12 1.61
N PHE A 32 -6.06 -4.34 0.88
CA PHE A 32 -4.83 -3.74 1.40
C PHE A 32 -5.02 -2.25 1.62
N MET A 33 -5.11 -1.84 2.89
CA MET A 33 -5.27 -0.43 3.25
C MET A 33 -3.93 0.20 3.61
N VAL A 34 -3.52 1.19 2.82
CA VAL A 34 -2.30 1.98 3.02
C VAL A 34 -2.61 3.18 3.88
N ASN A 35 -1.79 3.40 4.90
CA ASN A 35 -1.86 4.57 5.76
C ASN A 35 -0.47 5.22 5.88
N ILE A 36 -0.42 6.49 5.52
CA ILE A 36 0.78 7.32 5.59
C ILE A 36 0.49 8.47 6.55
N PRO A 37 1.30 8.67 7.59
CA PRO A 37 1.14 9.80 8.50
C PRO A 37 1.11 11.14 7.75
N GLY A 38 0.02 11.90 7.94
CA GLY A 38 -0.17 13.20 7.29
C GLY A 38 -0.93 13.15 5.96
N HIS A 39 -1.22 11.95 5.45
CA HIS A 39 -2.03 11.74 4.24
C HIS A 39 -3.34 11.03 4.60
N GLN A 40 -4.32 11.10 3.69
CA GLN A 40 -5.50 10.23 3.79
C GLN A 40 -5.07 8.81 3.45
N GLY A 41 -5.52 7.84 4.25
CA GLY A 41 -5.31 6.44 3.93
C GLY A 41 -6.13 6.04 2.71
N PHE A 42 -5.60 5.13 1.91
CA PHE A 42 -6.20 4.69 0.65
C PHE A 42 -6.03 3.18 0.47
N GLU A 43 -6.86 2.61 -0.39
CA GLU A 43 -6.80 1.20 -0.73
C GLU A 43 -5.88 0.96 -1.93
N ILE A 44 -5.04 -0.08 -1.84
CA ILE A 44 -4.30 -0.60 -2.99
C ILE A 44 -4.72 -2.02 -3.31
N PHE A 45 -4.58 -2.40 -4.57
CA PHE A 45 -4.84 -3.74 -5.05
C PHE A 45 -3.95 -4.05 -6.25
N LEU A 46 -3.78 -5.35 -6.53
CA LEU A 46 -3.07 -5.82 -7.70
C LEU A 46 -4.04 -5.82 -8.89
N SER A 47 -3.71 -5.07 -9.94
CA SER A 47 -4.46 -5.09 -11.20
C SER A 47 -4.21 -6.36 -12.00
N GLU A 48 -4.99 -6.58 -13.07
CA GLU A 48 -4.81 -7.71 -14.00
C GLU A 48 -3.42 -7.74 -14.69
N ASP A 49 -2.73 -6.60 -14.71
CA ASP A 49 -1.39 -6.44 -15.29
C ASP A 49 -0.25 -6.65 -14.26
N ASP A 50 -0.54 -7.27 -13.10
CA ASP A 50 0.41 -7.47 -11.99
C ASP A 50 1.03 -6.17 -11.46
N MET A 51 0.27 -5.07 -11.56
CA MET A 51 0.70 -3.74 -11.11
C MET A 51 -0.15 -3.26 -9.93
N TRP A 52 0.50 -2.79 -8.87
CA TRP A 52 -0.16 -2.19 -7.70
C TRP A 52 -0.78 -0.85 -8.05
N VAL A 53 -2.08 -0.72 -7.85
CA VAL A 53 -2.86 0.47 -8.20
C VAL A 53 -3.79 0.85 -7.04
N THR A 54 -4.30 2.09 -7.06
CA THR A 54 -5.31 2.60 -6.11
C THR A 54 -6.64 2.82 -6.83
N ASN A 55 -7.75 2.58 -6.13
CA ASN A 55 -9.10 2.86 -6.65
C ASN A 55 -9.56 4.26 -6.23
N ASP A 56 -8.94 4.81 -5.19
CA ASP A 56 -9.27 6.13 -4.68
C ASP A 56 -8.61 7.21 -5.54
N GLU A 57 -9.33 8.30 -5.82
CA GLU A 57 -8.76 9.57 -6.29
C GLU A 57 -7.93 10.20 -5.16
N VAL A 58 -6.86 9.54 -4.75
CA VAL A 58 -5.88 10.10 -3.83
C VAL A 58 -4.96 11.04 -4.58
N ALA A 59 -4.64 12.17 -3.95
CA ALA A 59 -3.63 13.11 -4.42
C ALA A 59 -2.20 12.59 -4.16
N VAL A 60 -1.98 11.31 -4.48
CA VAL A 60 -0.74 10.58 -4.28
C VAL A 60 -0.23 10.17 -5.66
N ASP A 61 1.07 10.31 -5.89
CA ASP A 61 1.69 9.98 -7.16
C ASP A 61 1.60 8.48 -7.47
N GLU A 62 1.32 8.13 -8.72
CA GLU A 62 1.28 6.73 -9.18
C GLU A 62 2.64 6.05 -8.96
N ASP A 63 3.76 6.76 -9.20
CA ASP A 63 5.11 6.25 -8.95
C ASP A 63 5.32 5.90 -7.48
N PHE A 64 4.69 6.66 -6.57
CA PHE A 64 4.76 6.37 -5.15
C PHE A 64 3.95 5.14 -4.77
N ILE A 65 2.77 4.95 -5.38
CA ILE A 65 1.94 3.75 -5.17
C ILE A 65 2.68 2.50 -5.63
N PHE A 66 3.32 2.54 -6.81
CA PHE A 66 4.14 1.44 -7.29
C PHE A 66 5.30 1.11 -6.35
N LEU A 67 6.00 2.14 -5.85
CA LEU A 67 7.11 1.95 -4.90
C LEU A 67 6.64 1.29 -3.60
N ILE A 68 5.48 1.69 -3.08
CA ILE A 68 4.87 1.09 -1.89
C ILE A 68 4.54 -0.38 -2.12
N GLY A 69 3.90 -0.69 -3.25
CA GLY A 69 3.51 -2.05 -3.62
C GLY A 69 4.70 -2.98 -3.79
N ASP A 70 5.70 -2.58 -4.58
CA ASP A 70 6.94 -3.36 -4.79
C ASP A 70 7.68 -3.60 -3.47
N LYS A 71 7.77 -2.55 -2.63
CA LYS A 71 8.39 -2.69 -1.31
C LYS A 71 7.61 -3.65 -0.43
N PHE A 72 6.30 -3.57 -0.41
CA PHE A 72 5.44 -4.45 0.36
C PHE A 72 5.59 -5.90 -0.09
N GLU A 73 5.52 -6.17 -1.39
CA GLU A 73 5.72 -7.51 -1.96
C GLU A 73 7.09 -8.08 -1.60
N SER A 74 8.15 -7.27 -1.65
CA SER A 74 9.50 -7.70 -1.24
C SER A 74 9.64 -8.08 0.25
N LEU A 75 8.71 -7.62 1.09
CA LEU A 75 8.66 -7.92 2.52
C LEU A 75 7.79 -9.14 2.84
N GLN A 76 6.95 -9.58 1.91
CA GLN A 76 6.17 -10.80 2.05
C GLN A 76 7.08 -12.03 1.84
N PRO A 77 7.00 -13.05 2.71
CA PRO A 77 7.87 -14.22 2.68
C PRO A 77 7.57 -15.23 1.56
#